data_AF-Q8DXH7-F1
#
_entry.id   AF-Q8DXH7-F1
#
_cell.length_a   1.000
_cell.length_b   1.000
_cell.length_c   1.000
_cell.angle_alpha   90.00
_cell.angle_beta   90.00
_cell.angle_gamma   90.00
#
_symmetry.space_group_name_H-M   'P 1'
#
loop_
_entity.id
_entity.type
_entity.pdbx_description
1 polymer ?
#
loop_
_entity_poly.entity_id
_entity_poly.type
_entity_poly.pdbx_seq_one_letter_code
_entity_poly.pdbx_strand_id
1 'polypeptide(L)'
;MAKNCYLRKNKRNYIMNNLQIIAVGTLISVTLIESLISNIKLRKALKNKQTAGTVIAQYIPQRGFIDYKTGRRVDIDPETKKEVFVD
;
A
#
# COMPACT_ATOMS: atom_id res chain seq x y z
N MET A 1 -37.61 4.39 -52.72
CA MET A 1 -37.89 4.54 -51.26
C MET A 1 -36.97 3.68 -50.38
N ALA A 2 -36.73 2.39 -50.69
CA ALA A 2 -35.94 1.47 -49.84
C ALA A 2 -34.46 1.85 -49.61
N LYS A 3 -33.75 2.36 -50.63
CA LYS A 3 -32.32 2.74 -50.53
C LYS A 3 -32.04 3.80 -49.45
N ASN A 4 -32.90 4.82 -49.33
CA ASN A 4 -32.75 5.88 -48.32
C ASN A 4 -32.97 5.35 -46.89
N CYS A 5 -33.83 4.35 -46.70
CA CYS A 5 -34.04 3.73 -45.39
C CYS A 5 -32.82 2.91 -44.95
N TYR A 6 -32.21 2.17 -45.88
CA TYR A 6 -30.99 1.40 -45.63
C TYR A 6 -29.81 2.31 -45.22
N LEU A 7 -29.57 3.37 -45.98
CA LEU A 7 -28.50 4.34 -45.68
C LEU A 7 -28.71 5.03 -44.32
N ARG A 8 -29.96 5.37 -43.97
CA ARG A 8 -30.29 5.97 -42.67
C ARG A 8 -30.09 5.00 -41.50
N LYS A 9 -30.38 3.71 -41.67
CA LYS A 9 -30.07 2.68 -40.66
C LYS A 9 -28.55 2.52 -40.51
N ASN A 10 -27.81 2.40 -41.61
CA ASN A 10 -26.37 2.20 -41.57
C ASN A 10 -25.64 3.39 -40.91
N LYS A 11 -26.04 4.63 -41.25
CA LYS A 11 -25.50 5.85 -40.63
C LYS A 11 -25.75 5.89 -39.11
N ARG A 12 -26.95 5.49 -38.65
CA ARG A 12 -27.25 5.43 -37.21
C ARG A 12 -26.44 4.36 -36.49
N ASN A 13 -26.28 3.17 -37.09
CA ASN A 13 -25.45 2.11 -36.52
C ASN A 13 -23.99 2.56 -36.37
N TYR A 14 -23.43 3.22 -37.39
CA TYR A 14 -22.06 3.77 -37.33
C TYR A 14 -21.91 4.83 -36.22
N ILE A 15 -22.85 5.78 -36.12
CA ILE A 15 -22.84 6.81 -35.06
C ILE A 15 -22.92 6.18 -33.67
N MET A 16 -23.80 5.20 -33.49
CA MET A 16 -24.00 4.52 -32.20
C MET A 16 -22.78 3.70 -31.79
N ASN A 17 -22.12 3.01 -32.74
CA ASN A 17 -20.89 2.27 -32.48
C ASN A 17 -19.76 3.21 -32.04
N ASN A 18 -19.57 4.34 -32.71
CA ASN A 18 -18.50 5.27 -32.36
C ASN A 18 -18.70 5.88 -30.97
N LEU A 19 -19.94 6.22 -30.62
CA LEU A 19 -20.26 6.76 -29.30
C LEU A 19 -20.06 5.71 -28.19
N GLN A 20 -20.45 4.45 -28.45
CA GLN A 20 -20.22 3.35 -27.52
C GLN A 20 -18.73 3.07 -27.31
N ILE A 21 -17.91 3.11 -28.37
CA ILE A 21 -16.45 2.93 -28.26
C ILE A 21 -15.84 4.03 -27.39
N ILE A 22 -16.24 5.29 -27.58
CA ILE A 22 -15.76 6.41 -26.76
C ILE A 22 -16.21 6.25 -25.31
N ALA A 23 -17.47 5.87 -25.08
CA ALA A 23 -18.01 5.67 -23.74
C ALA A 23 -17.28 4.54 -22.99
N VAL A 24 -17.09 3.38 -23.63
CA VAL A 24 -16.37 2.24 -23.07
C VAL A 24 -14.90 2.59 -22.82
N GLY A 25 -14.24 3.27 -23.77
CA GLY A 25 -12.87 3.72 -23.61
C GLY A 25 -12.70 4.68 -22.44
N THR A 26 -13.62 5.62 -22.28
CA THR A 26 -13.62 6.59 -21.17
C THR A 26 -13.82 5.90 -19.82
N LEU A 27 -14.77 4.97 -19.73
CA LEU A 27 -14.99 4.18 -18.51
C LEU A 27 -13.75 3.41 -18.09
N ILE A 28 -13.12 2.68 -19.02
CA ILE A 28 -11.88 1.93 -18.75
C ILE A 28 -10.78 2.87 -18.29
N SER A 29 -10.62 4.03 -18.95
CA SER A 29 -9.59 5.02 -18.62
C SER A 29 -9.74 5.55 -17.20
N VAL A 30 -10.97 5.93 -16.80
CA VAL A 30 -11.27 6.44 -15.46
C VAL A 30 -10.96 5.38 -14.41
N THR A 31 -11.43 4.14 -14.61
CA THR A 31 -11.18 3.04 -13.67
C THR A 31 -9.69 2.75 -13.50
N LEU A 32 -8.91 2.79 -14.59
CA LEU A 32 -7.46 2.59 -14.53
C LEU A 32 -6.75 3.71 -13.76
N ILE A 33 -7.13 4.97 -13.99
CA ILE A 33 -6.55 6.13 -13.30
C ILE A 33 -6.86 6.06 -11.80
N GLU A 34 -8.10 5.77 -11.42
CA GLU A 34 -8.50 5.62 -10.02
C GLU A 34 -7.73 4.49 -9.33
N SER A 35 -7.59 3.35 -10.01
CA SER A 35 -6.81 2.20 -9.52
C SER A 35 -5.35 2.56 -9.30
N LEU A 36 -4.72 3.27 -10.25
CA LEU A 36 -3.32 3.71 -10.14
C LEU A 36 -3.12 4.67 -8.95
N ILE A 37 -3.99 5.68 -8.81
CA ILE A 37 -3.91 6.65 -7.71
C ILE A 37 -4.08 5.94 -6.36
N SER A 38 -5.07 5.06 -6.25
CA SER A 38 -5.33 4.29 -5.03
C SER A 38 -4.15 3.40 -4.67
N ASN A 39 -3.57 2.71 -5.64
CA ASN A 39 -2.40 1.85 -5.43
C ASN A 39 -1.17 2.66 -4.98
N ILE A 40 -0.91 3.83 -5.59
CA ILE A 40 0.16 4.74 -5.16
C ILE A 40 -0.06 5.21 -3.72
N LYS A 41 -1.30 5.60 -3.37
CA LYS A 41 -1.65 6.02 -2.00
C LYS A 41 -1.46 4.89 -1.00
N LEU A 42 -1.92 3.67 -1.31
CA LEU A 42 -1.75 2.49 -0.47
C LEU A 42 -0.27 2.15 -0.27
N ARG A 43 0.53 2.18 -1.34
CA ARG A 43 1.97 1.93 -1.27
C ARG A 43 2.69 2.98 -0.42
N LYS A 44 2.31 4.26 -0.51
CA LYS A 44 2.82 5.32 0.38
C LYS A 44 2.40 5.10 1.83
N ALA A 45 1.14 4.75 2.08
CA ALA A 45 0.65 4.46 3.43
C ALA A 45 1.36 3.26 4.07
N LEU A 46 1.60 2.19 3.31
CA LEU A 46 2.36 1.03 3.75
C LEU A 46 3.82 1.38 4.06
N LYS A 47 4.48 2.16 3.20
CA LYS A 47 5.83 2.67 3.48
C LYS A 47 5.87 3.50 4.75
N ASN A 48 4.91 4.40 4.96
CA ASN A 48 4.83 5.21 6.18
C ASN A 48 4.60 4.35 7.43
N LYS A 49 3.79 3.29 7.35
CA LYS A 49 3.62 2.32 8.44
C LYS A 49 4.87 1.49 8.70
N GLN A 50 5.62 1.12 7.67
CA GLN A 50 6.92 0.48 7.83
C GLN A 50 7.91 1.45 8.49
N THR A 51 8.02 2.69 8.03
CA THR A 51 8.89 3.69 8.65
C THR A 51 8.48 3.99 10.09
N ALA A 52 7.19 4.12 10.39
CA ALA A 52 6.71 4.27 11.77
C ALA A 52 6.99 3.03 12.61
N GLY A 53 6.81 1.82 12.07
CA GLY A 53 7.20 0.57 12.70
C GLY A 53 8.71 0.47 12.95
N THR A 54 9.54 0.99 12.05
CA THR A 54 11.00 1.07 12.21
C THR A 54 11.41 2.10 13.26
N VAL A 55 10.70 3.22 13.37
CA VAL A 55 10.93 4.24 14.43
C VAL A 55 10.49 3.71 15.80
N ILE A 56 9.43 2.91 15.87
CA ILE A 56 9.00 2.22 17.11
C ILE A 56 9.93 1.03 17.42
N ALA A 57 10.53 0.40 16.41
CA ALA A 57 11.51 -0.68 16.54
C ALA A 57 12.93 -0.19 16.84
N GLN A 58 13.13 1.11 17.05
CA GLN A 58 14.28 1.59 17.83
C GLN A 58 13.99 1.48 19.33
N TYR A 59 13.36 0.37 19.72
CA TYR A 59 13.44 -0.14 21.08
C TYR A 59 14.91 -0.49 21.30
N ILE A 60 15.63 0.41 21.95
CA ILE A 60 16.93 0.09 22.56
C ILE A 60 16.65 -1.15 23.40
N PRO A 61 17.20 -2.34 23.05
CA PRO A 61 17.01 -3.50 23.90
C PRO A 61 17.62 -3.12 25.23
N GLN A 62 16.77 -2.92 26.25
CA GLN A 62 17.26 -2.72 27.60
C GLN A 62 17.93 -4.04 27.99
N ARG A 63 19.25 -4.11 27.80
CA ARG A 63 20.05 -5.30 28.08
C ARG A 63 19.96 -5.62 29.58
N GLY A 64 20.10 -6.90 29.90
CA GLY A 64 19.99 -7.41 31.26
C GLY A 64 18.57 -7.76 31.72
N PHE A 65 18.49 -8.83 32.50
CA PHE A 65 17.31 -9.28 33.24
C PHE A 65 17.17 -8.46 34.52
N ILE A 66 15.95 -8.30 35.02
CA ILE A 66 15.71 -7.67 36.32
C ILE A 66 15.93 -8.73 37.40
N ASP A 67 16.88 -8.50 38.30
CA ASP A 67 17.04 -9.33 39.49
C ASP A 67 15.88 -9.04 40.46
N TYR A 68 15.05 -10.04 40.71
CA TYR A 68 13.88 -9.94 41.58
C TYR A 68 14.23 -9.70 43.06
N LYS A 69 15.47 -10.00 43.47
CA LYS A 69 15.90 -9.80 44.87
C LYS A 69 16.35 -8.37 45.14
N THR A 70 17.03 -7.75 44.19
CA THR A 70 17.63 -6.42 44.35
C THR A 70 16.89 -5.33 43.59
N GLY A 71 16.01 -5.70 42.65
CA GLY A 71 15.34 -4.78 41.74
C GLY A 71 16.27 -4.14 40.70
N ARG A 72 17.55 -4.55 40.66
CA ARG A 72 18.59 -4.00 39.78
C ARG A 72 18.63 -4.76 38.46
N ARG A 73 19.14 -4.13 37.39
CA ARG A 73 19.34 -4.81 36.10
C ARG A 73 20.66 -5.56 36.12
N VAL A 74 20.65 -6.82 35.68
CA VAL A 74 21.83 -7.68 35.61
C VAL A 74 21.94 -8.25 34.20
N ASP A 75 23.08 -8.04 33.55
CA ASP A 75 23.42 -8.66 32.27
C ASP A 75 24.57 -9.64 32.45
N ILE A 76 24.69 -10.58 31.53
CA ILE A 76 25.79 -11.54 31.51
C ILE A 76 26.84 -11.00 30.55
N ASP A 77 28.02 -10.71 31.06
CA ASP A 77 29.16 -10.35 30.21
C ASP A 77 29.46 -11.53 29.26
N PRO A 78 29.40 -11.33 27.94
CA PRO A 78 29.60 -12.42 26.97
C PRO A 78 31.03 -12.99 26.98
N GLU A 79 32.01 -12.23 27.46
CA GLU A 79 33.42 -12.64 27.51
C GLU A 79 33.74 -13.35 28.83
N THR A 80 33.32 -12.77 29.95
CA THR A 80 33.64 -13.32 31.28
C THR A 80 32.58 -14.28 31.82
N LYS A 81 31.40 -14.32 31.19
CA LYS A 81 30.19 -15.07 31.63
C LYS A 81 29.74 -14.74 33.06
N LYS A 82 30.18 -13.60 33.60
CA LYS A 82 29.82 -13.14 34.93
C LYS A 82 28.62 -12.20 34.87
N GLU A 83 27.84 -12.22 35.94
CA GLU A 83 26.77 -11.26 36.16
C GLU A 83 27.35 -9.88 36.45
N VAL A 84 26.93 -8.90 35.67
CA VAL A 84 27.32 -7.50 35.83
C VAL A 84 26.05 -6.66 35.99
N PHE A 85 26.03 -5.80 36.99
CA PHE A 85 24.92 -4.86 37.18
C PHE A 85 24.98 -3.77 36.11
N VAL A 86 23.87 -3.54 35.41
CA VAL A 86 23.75 -2.60 34.26
C VAL A 86 22.85 -1.42 34.60
N ASP A 87 22.82 -1.04 35.87
CA ASP A 87 22.09 0.14 36.35
C ASP A 87 22.63 1.46 35.78
#